data_AF-A0A316M141-F1
#
_entry.id   AF-A0A316M141-F1
#
_cell.length_a   1.000
_cell.length_b   1.000
_cell.length_c   1.000
_cell.angle_alpha   90.00
_cell.angle_beta   90.00
_cell.angle_gamma   90.00
#
_symmetry.space_group_name_H-M   'P 1'
#
loop_
_entity.id
_entity.type
_entity.pdbx_description
1 polymer ?
#
loop_
_entity_poly.entity_id
_entity_poly.type
_entity_poly.pdbx_seq_one_letter_code
_entity_poly.pdbx_strand_id
1 'polypeptide(L)'
;MLKPILFNTDMVKAILEGRKTCTRRIIKNLIVFNQEEETFSHKDKKSDIGYKVGLTKDEIIEYAPYQVGDILWVRETWCDATTDLYVDSDLELGDCKYIFKVDDNGRIQPIIELDVKRWRPSIHMPKEAARIFLEVTSVRAERLKDIAEDGAKAEGAISTAIENEDGTDYVGLYAIENFREIWNSTIKKEERHKYGWNANPWVWVIEFKRVEME
;
A
#
# COMPACT_ATOMS: atom_id res chain seq x y z
N MET A 1 -16.75 4.75 -6.69
CA MET A 1 -16.09 5.26 -7.93
C MET A 1 -14.83 4.46 -8.23
N LEU A 2 -14.28 4.51 -9.46
CA LEU A 2 -13.01 3.85 -9.78
C LEU A 2 -11.81 4.80 -9.57
N LYS A 3 -10.84 4.43 -8.73
CA LYS A 3 -9.71 5.29 -8.30
C LYS A 3 -8.36 4.55 -8.33
N PRO A 4 -7.23 5.23 -8.62
CA PRO A 4 -5.91 4.59 -8.56
C PRO A 4 -5.44 4.38 -7.11
N ILE A 5 -4.70 3.30 -6.89
CA ILE A 5 -3.91 3.12 -5.68
C ILE A 5 -2.52 2.55 -6.01
N LEU A 6 -1.49 3.05 -5.33
CA LEU A 6 -0.11 2.63 -5.55
C LEU A 6 0.36 1.68 -4.46
N PHE A 7 0.94 0.56 -4.88
CA PHE A 7 1.60 -0.41 -4.02
C PHE A 7 3.00 -0.73 -4.57
N ASN A 8 3.94 -1.03 -3.67
CA ASN A 8 5.24 -1.55 -4.07
C ASN A 8 5.13 -3.05 -4.43
N THR A 9 6.19 -3.62 -5.01
CA THR A 9 6.18 -5.02 -5.48
C THR A 9 5.80 -6.01 -4.37
N ASP A 10 6.31 -5.87 -3.15
CA ASP A 10 6.02 -6.78 -2.04
C ASP A 10 4.56 -6.69 -1.58
N MET A 11 3.99 -5.49 -1.56
CA MET A 11 2.58 -5.27 -1.25
C MET A 11 1.66 -5.87 -2.32
N VAL A 12 2.04 -5.74 -3.61
CA VAL A 12 1.29 -6.36 -4.71
C VAL A 12 1.34 -7.89 -4.58
N LYS A 13 2.52 -8.45 -4.31
CA LYS A 13 2.67 -9.89 -4.03
C LYS A 13 1.76 -10.35 -2.89
N ALA A 14 1.73 -9.59 -1.79
CA ALA A 14 0.87 -9.88 -0.65
C ALA A 14 -0.63 -9.81 -0.98
N ILE A 15 -1.05 -8.94 -1.91
CA ILE A 15 -2.44 -8.87 -2.39
C ILE A 15 -2.76 -10.11 -3.24
N LEU A 16 -1.86 -10.50 -4.15
CA LEU A 16 -2.04 -11.68 -5.01
C LEU A 16 -2.12 -12.98 -4.19
N GLU A 17 -1.34 -13.07 -3.11
CA GLU A 17 -1.37 -14.19 -2.15
C GLU A 17 -2.53 -14.10 -1.13
N GLY A 18 -3.38 -13.07 -1.20
CA GLY A 18 -4.53 -12.89 -0.31
C GLY A 18 -4.19 -12.47 1.12
N ARG A 19 -2.91 -12.19 1.42
CA ARG A 19 -2.45 -11.78 2.76
C ARG A 19 -2.75 -10.31 3.07
N LYS A 20 -2.70 -9.43 2.05
CA LYS A 20 -2.96 -8.00 2.23
C LYS A 20 -4.42 -7.66 1.89
N THR A 21 -5.17 -7.25 2.90
CA THR A 21 -6.59 -6.86 2.82
C THR A 21 -6.84 -5.45 3.37
N CYS A 22 -5.77 -4.77 3.79
CA CYS A 22 -5.84 -3.46 4.40
C CYS A 22 -4.63 -2.61 4.00
N THR A 23 -4.78 -1.28 3.98
CA THR A 23 -3.67 -0.35 3.91
C THR A 23 -3.88 0.91 4.74
N ARG A 24 -2.82 1.34 5.42
CA ARG A 24 -2.76 2.62 6.11
C ARG A 24 -2.21 3.73 5.22
N ARG A 25 -2.86 4.90 5.23
CA ARG A 25 -2.44 6.11 4.53
C ARG A 25 -2.35 7.27 5.50
N ILE A 26 -1.27 8.03 5.40
CA ILE A 26 -1.00 9.10 6.35
C ILE A 26 -1.98 10.27 6.23
N ILE A 27 -2.44 10.79 7.36
CA ILE A 27 -3.19 12.04 7.45
C ILE A 27 -2.17 13.17 7.61
N LYS A 28 -1.85 13.87 6.51
CA LYS A 28 -0.92 15.02 6.55
C LYS A 28 -1.59 16.27 7.12
N ASN A 29 -0.79 17.21 7.64
CA ASN A 29 -1.22 18.55 8.06
C ASN A 29 -2.30 18.56 9.15
N LEU A 30 -2.24 17.60 10.07
CA LEU A 30 -3.01 17.61 11.30
C LEU A 30 -2.43 18.66 12.25
N ILE A 31 -3.17 19.73 12.56
CA ILE A 31 -2.61 20.88 13.27
C ILE A 31 -2.66 20.78 14.79
N VAL A 32 -3.59 20.05 15.42
CA VAL A 32 -3.55 19.63 16.84
C VAL A 32 -4.89 18.94 17.16
N PHE A 33 -4.84 17.93 18.04
CA PHE A 33 -5.99 17.40 18.75
C PHE A 33 -6.17 18.15 20.06
N ASN A 34 -7.35 18.72 20.30
CA ASN A 34 -7.75 19.05 21.66
C ASN A 34 -8.37 17.77 22.27
N GLN A 35 -7.72 17.18 23.29
CA GLN A 35 -8.20 15.93 23.93
C GLN A 35 -9.58 16.10 24.59
N GLU A 36 -9.97 17.33 24.92
CA GLU A 36 -11.27 17.62 25.55
C GLU A 36 -12.44 17.69 24.54
N GLU A 37 -12.18 17.96 23.25
CA GLU A 37 -13.24 18.21 22.24
C GLU A 37 -13.19 17.25 21.03
N GLU A 38 -12.24 16.31 20.97
CA GLU A 38 -12.01 15.41 19.81
C GLU A 38 -11.88 16.13 18.44
N THR A 39 -11.57 17.43 18.42
CA THR A 39 -11.54 18.21 17.16
C THR A 39 -10.20 18.11 16.43
N PHE A 40 -10.27 18.16 15.10
CA PHE A 40 -9.13 18.13 14.18
C PHE A 40 -9.03 19.45 13.43
N SER A 41 -7.84 19.79 12.96
CA SER A 41 -7.68 20.87 11.97
C SER A 41 -6.79 20.39 10.85
N HIS A 42 -7.30 20.47 9.62
CA HIS A 42 -6.60 20.10 8.40
C HIS A 42 -6.34 21.37 7.57
N LYS A 43 -5.09 21.58 7.15
CA LYS A 43 -4.76 22.60 6.14
C LYS A 43 -4.87 21.99 4.75
N ASP A 44 -5.91 22.38 4.02
CA ASP A 44 -6.06 22.04 2.61
C ASP A 44 -5.15 22.94 1.73
N LYS A 45 -4.60 22.37 0.66
CA LYS A 45 -3.67 23.05 -0.26
C LYS A 45 -4.34 24.10 -1.16
N LYS A 46 -5.67 24.27 -1.07
CA LYS A 46 -6.42 25.28 -1.82
C LYS A 46 -6.81 26.53 -1.00
N SER A 47 -6.55 26.56 0.30
CA SER A 47 -6.79 27.77 1.11
C SER A 47 -5.91 27.75 2.36
N ASP A 48 -5.16 28.83 2.60
CA ASP A 48 -4.40 29.08 3.84
C ASP A 48 -5.26 29.26 5.10
N ILE A 49 -6.51 28.81 5.06
CA ILE A 49 -7.47 28.86 6.15
C ILE A 49 -7.42 27.50 6.85
N GLY A 50 -6.86 27.47 8.06
CA GLY A 50 -6.99 26.32 8.95
C GLY A 50 -8.42 26.25 9.47
N TYR A 51 -9.18 25.26 9.05
CA TYR A 51 -10.52 25.02 9.60
C TYR A 51 -10.39 24.28 10.95
N LYS A 52 -11.04 24.79 12.00
CA LYS A 52 -11.30 24.03 13.24
C LYS A 52 -12.46 23.10 12.89
N VAL A 53 -12.18 21.83 12.63
CA VAL A 53 -13.21 20.87 12.24
C VAL A 53 -13.47 19.94 13.42
N GLY A 54 -14.62 20.14 14.06
CA GLY A 54 -15.19 19.15 14.97
C GLY A 54 -15.74 18.01 14.15
N LEU A 55 -14.85 17.28 13.47
CA LEU A 55 -15.23 16.20 12.58
C LEU A 55 -15.96 15.14 13.43
N THR A 56 -17.27 15.10 13.32
CA THR A 56 -18.02 13.90 13.62
C THR A 56 -17.42 12.74 12.82
N LYS A 57 -17.63 11.49 13.27
CA LYS A 57 -17.13 10.30 12.56
C LYS A 57 -17.46 10.32 11.05
N ASP A 58 -18.57 10.95 10.68
CA ASP A 58 -19.03 11.08 9.30
C ASP A 58 -18.20 12.08 8.48
N GLU A 59 -17.84 13.24 9.05
CA GLU A 59 -17.02 14.24 8.33
C GLU A 59 -15.57 13.76 8.19
N ILE A 60 -15.05 12.98 9.16
CA ILE A 60 -13.77 12.28 9.04
C ILE A 60 -13.78 11.44 7.74
N ILE A 61 -14.83 10.65 7.51
CA ILE A 61 -14.96 9.79 6.33
C ILE A 61 -15.04 10.60 5.03
N GLU A 62 -15.64 11.80 5.04
CA GLU A 62 -15.76 12.65 3.84
C GLU A 62 -14.39 13.07 3.27
N TYR A 63 -13.40 13.33 4.14
CA TYR A 63 -12.05 13.75 3.73
C TYR A 63 -11.08 12.59 3.47
N ALA A 64 -11.52 11.34 3.62
CA ALA A 64 -10.67 10.20 3.33
C ALA A 64 -10.33 10.14 1.82
N PRO A 65 -9.13 9.65 1.45
CA PRO A 65 -8.75 9.53 0.04
C PRO A 65 -9.66 8.59 -0.75
N TYR A 66 -10.33 7.66 -0.04
CA TYR A 66 -11.23 6.66 -0.57
C TYR A 66 -12.45 6.53 0.34
N GLN A 67 -13.57 6.11 -0.24
CA GLN A 67 -14.83 5.87 0.45
C GLN A 67 -15.27 4.42 0.28
N VAL A 68 -16.10 3.92 1.19
CA VAL A 68 -16.72 2.59 1.07
C VAL A 68 -17.46 2.48 -0.26
N GLY A 69 -17.26 1.37 -0.98
CA GLY A 69 -17.78 1.16 -2.33
C GLY A 69 -16.95 1.78 -3.46
N ASP A 70 -15.83 2.45 -3.17
CA ASP A 70 -14.84 2.73 -4.20
C ASP A 70 -14.18 1.43 -4.70
N ILE A 71 -13.92 1.39 -6.00
CA ILE A 71 -13.09 0.36 -6.63
C ILE A 71 -11.70 0.97 -6.84
N LEU A 72 -10.68 0.32 -6.31
CA LEU A 72 -9.30 0.74 -6.45
C LEU A 72 -8.61 -0.13 -7.49
N TRP A 73 -8.11 0.47 -8.56
CA TRP A 73 -7.23 -0.23 -9.50
C TRP A 73 -5.78 -0.07 -9.04
N VAL A 74 -5.12 -1.20 -8.81
CA VAL A 74 -3.76 -1.23 -8.28
C VAL A 74 -2.78 -0.84 -9.37
N ARG A 75 -1.84 0.06 -9.03
CA ARG A 75 -0.70 0.43 -9.85
C ARG A 75 0.53 -0.36 -9.42
N GLU A 76 1.05 -1.14 -10.35
CA GLU A 76 2.20 -2.03 -10.20
C GLU A 76 3.43 -1.45 -10.92
N THR A 77 4.64 -1.87 -10.52
CA THR A 77 5.84 -1.60 -11.33
C THR A 77 5.76 -2.50 -12.56
N TRP A 78 5.92 -1.93 -13.75
CA TRP A 78 5.55 -2.57 -15.01
C TRP A 78 6.56 -2.28 -16.10
N CYS A 79 6.48 -2.98 -17.23
CA CYS A 79 7.14 -2.60 -18.47
C CYS A 79 6.22 -2.86 -19.67
N ASP A 80 6.44 -2.11 -20.74
CA ASP A 80 5.76 -2.29 -22.02
C ASP A 80 6.57 -3.29 -22.87
N ALA A 81 5.98 -4.44 -23.15
CA ALA A 81 6.66 -5.53 -23.85
C ALA A 81 7.15 -5.10 -25.26
N THR A 82 6.54 -4.07 -25.85
CA THR A 82 6.90 -3.59 -27.20
C THR A 82 8.08 -2.63 -27.22
N THR A 83 8.43 -2.00 -26.09
CA THR A 83 9.46 -0.93 -26.05
C THR A 83 10.51 -1.10 -24.96
N ASP A 84 10.22 -1.88 -23.93
CA ASP A 84 11.07 -2.01 -22.74
C ASP A 84 11.77 -3.39 -22.63
N LEU A 85 11.70 -4.22 -23.68
CA LEU A 85 12.46 -5.47 -23.81
C LEU A 85 13.68 -5.27 -24.72
N TYR A 86 14.72 -6.08 -24.52
CA TYR A 86 15.84 -6.13 -25.46
C TYR A 86 15.45 -6.86 -26.76
N VAL A 87 16.07 -6.45 -27.86
CA VAL A 87 15.74 -6.88 -29.24
C VAL A 87 16.00 -8.38 -29.48
N ASP A 88 16.87 -8.99 -28.67
CA ASP A 88 17.22 -10.43 -28.71
C ASP A 88 16.32 -11.29 -27.82
N SER A 89 15.19 -10.74 -27.36
CA SER A 89 14.18 -11.56 -26.70
C SER A 89 13.43 -12.38 -27.76
N ASP A 90 13.94 -13.56 -28.10
CA ASP A 90 13.24 -14.62 -28.86
C ASP A 90 12.02 -15.19 -28.08
N LEU A 91 11.35 -14.33 -27.32
CA LEU A 91 10.27 -14.66 -26.40
C LEU A 91 8.93 -14.55 -27.13
N GLU A 92 8.24 -15.67 -27.26
CA GLU A 92 6.84 -15.71 -27.69
C GLU A 92 5.95 -15.13 -26.57
N LEU A 93 5.86 -13.80 -26.51
CA LEU A 93 5.01 -13.07 -25.55
C LEU A 93 3.53 -13.11 -25.92
N GLY A 94 3.17 -13.65 -27.09
CA GLY A 94 1.80 -13.59 -27.63
C GLY A 94 1.28 -12.15 -27.66
N ASP A 95 0.01 -11.97 -27.25
CA ASP A 95 -0.64 -10.66 -27.16
C ASP A 95 -0.36 -9.90 -25.85
N CYS A 96 0.60 -10.37 -25.03
CA CYS A 96 0.92 -9.73 -23.74
C CYS A 96 1.63 -8.39 -23.93
N LYS A 97 0.87 -7.30 -23.85
CA LYS A 97 1.40 -5.92 -23.95
C LYS A 97 2.15 -5.43 -22.70
N TYR A 98 1.78 -5.90 -21.51
CA TYR A 98 2.32 -5.42 -20.24
C TYR A 98 2.86 -6.56 -19.40
N ILE A 99 4.05 -6.35 -18.81
CA ILE A 99 4.68 -7.28 -17.87
C ILE A 99 4.85 -6.57 -16.52
N PHE A 100 4.65 -7.28 -15.43
CA PHE A 100 4.71 -6.73 -14.08
C PHE A 100 5.89 -7.28 -13.30
N LYS A 101 6.58 -6.40 -12.57
CA LYS A 101 7.78 -6.76 -11.80
C LYS A 101 7.51 -7.80 -10.72
N VAL A 102 6.28 -7.88 -10.23
CA VAL A 102 5.91 -8.88 -9.23
C VAL A 102 5.94 -10.30 -9.79
N ASP A 103 5.75 -10.46 -11.10
CA ASP A 103 5.78 -11.76 -11.77
C ASP A 103 7.23 -12.22 -12.05
N ASP A 104 8.21 -11.31 -11.93
CA ASP A 104 9.64 -11.53 -12.19
C ASP A 104 10.40 -12.14 -10.99
N ASN A 105 9.71 -12.54 -9.91
CA ASN A 105 10.30 -12.77 -8.59
C ASN A 105 11.06 -14.11 -8.41
N GLY A 106 11.98 -14.42 -9.32
CA GLY A 106 13.11 -15.33 -9.11
C GLY A 106 12.80 -16.81 -9.22
N ARG A 107 13.02 -17.36 -10.43
CA ARG A 107 12.98 -18.79 -10.79
C ARG A 107 11.57 -19.41 -10.78
N ILE A 108 11.14 -19.80 -11.98
CA ILE A 108 9.89 -20.49 -12.35
C ILE A 108 8.71 -19.56 -12.64
N GLN A 109 8.80 -18.83 -13.75
CA GLN A 109 7.70 -18.81 -14.72
C GLN A 109 8.05 -19.78 -15.86
N PRO A 110 7.07 -20.38 -16.56
CA PRO A 110 7.31 -21.17 -17.76
C PRO A 110 7.87 -20.34 -18.94
N ILE A 111 7.99 -19.02 -18.76
CA ILE A 111 8.53 -18.07 -19.72
C ILE A 111 9.91 -17.63 -19.20
N ILE A 112 10.91 -18.08 -19.94
CA ILE A 112 12.35 -17.87 -19.84
C ILE A 112 12.72 -16.42 -19.47
N GLU A 113 13.79 -16.26 -18.68
CA GLU A 113 14.52 -15.02 -18.34
C GLU A 113 14.17 -13.81 -19.22
N LEU A 114 13.15 -13.04 -18.84
CA LEU A 114 12.76 -11.83 -19.55
C LEU A 114 13.86 -10.77 -19.36
N ASP A 115 14.63 -10.49 -20.42
CA ASP A 115 15.61 -9.42 -20.38
C ASP A 115 14.92 -8.05 -20.52
N VAL A 116 14.47 -7.54 -19.38
CA VAL A 116 13.77 -6.25 -19.27
C VAL A 116 14.79 -5.12 -19.28
N LYS A 117 14.87 -4.40 -20.40
CA LYS A 117 15.68 -3.19 -20.57
C LYS A 117 15.31 -2.11 -19.57
N ARG A 118 14.02 -1.96 -19.25
CA ARG A 118 13.55 -0.88 -18.37
C ARG A 118 12.29 -1.22 -17.60
N TRP A 119 12.40 -1.23 -16.27
CA TRP A 119 11.23 -1.16 -15.39
C TRP A 119 10.69 0.27 -15.27
N ARG A 120 9.39 0.43 -15.44
CA ARG A 120 8.67 1.70 -15.27
C ARG A 120 8.05 1.78 -13.87
N PRO A 121 8.26 2.90 -13.14
CA PRO A 121 7.62 3.12 -11.86
C PRO A 121 6.08 3.08 -11.94
N SER A 122 5.44 2.53 -10.92
CA SER A 122 3.98 2.34 -10.86
C SER A 122 3.16 3.64 -10.98
N ILE A 123 3.72 4.78 -10.58
CA ILE A 123 3.08 6.10 -10.75
C ILE A 123 2.78 6.45 -12.21
N HIS A 124 3.48 5.84 -13.17
CA HIS A 124 3.28 6.03 -14.60
C HIS A 124 2.42 4.94 -15.26
N MET A 125 1.94 3.94 -14.50
CA MET A 125 1.17 2.84 -15.06
C MET A 125 -0.19 3.31 -15.61
N PRO A 126 -0.51 3.06 -16.88
CA PRO A 126 -1.81 3.44 -17.45
C PRO A 126 -2.91 2.54 -16.88
N LYS A 127 -4.15 3.05 -16.87
CA LYS A 127 -5.31 2.30 -16.33
C LYS A 127 -5.60 1.02 -17.12
N GLU A 128 -5.40 1.04 -18.44
CA GLU A 128 -5.59 -0.13 -19.32
C GLU A 128 -4.68 -1.33 -18.98
N ALA A 129 -3.57 -1.09 -18.29
CA ALA A 129 -2.69 -2.15 -17.80
C ALA A 129 -3.12 -2.72 -16.45
N ALA A 130 -4.14 -2.16 -15.79
CA ALA A 130 -4.54 -2.62 -14.46
C ALA A 130 -5.21 -4.00 -14.53
N ARG A 131 -4.69 -4.95 -13.75
CA ARG A 131 -5.23 -6.32 -13.64
C ARG A 131 -5.73 -6.70 -12.25
N ILE A 132 -5.52 -5.84 -11.25
CA ILE A 132 -5.94 -6.04 -9.86
C ILE A 132 -6.88 -4.92 -9.45
N PHE A 133 -8.06 -5.30 -8.98
CA PHE A 133 -9.10 -4.39 -8.53
C PHE A 133 -9.53 -4.75 -7.10
N LEU A 134 -9.69 -3.73 -6.27
CA LEU A 134 -9.99 -3.86 -4.85
C LEU A 134 -11.22 -3.02 -4.50
N GLU A 135 -12.27 -3.64 -3.99
CA GLU A 135 -13.45 -2.92 -3.48
C GLU A 135 -13.18 -2.49 -2.04
N VAL A 136 -13.32 -1.19 -1.75
CA VAL A 136 -13.17 -0.65 -0.40
C VAL A 136 -14.37 -1.03 0.45
N THR A 137 -14.12 -1.72 1.56
CA THR A 137 -15.15 -2.23 2.47
C THR A 137 -15.26 -1.43 3.76
N SER A 138 -14.18 -0.76 4.20
CA SER A 138 -14.17 0.03 5.43
C SER A 138 -13.13 1.15 5.34
N VAL A 139 -13.48 2.30 5.92
CA VAL A 139 -12.59 3.46 6.03
C VAL A 139 -12.73 4.04 7.43
N ARG A 140 -11.61 4.20 8.14
CA ARG A 140 -11.58 4.82 9.48
C ARG A 140 -10.26 5.54 9.73
N ALA A 141 -10.24 6.42 10.73
CA ALA A 141 -9.01 7.01 11.25
C ALA A 141 -8.59 6.31 12.56
N GLU A 142 -7.31 6.02 12.72
CA GLU A 142 -6.75 5.50 13.98
C GLU A 142 -5.31 6.02 14.19
N ARG A 143 -4.75 5.83 15.38
CA ARG A 143 -3.31 6.01 15.60
C ARG A 143 -2.56 4.83 14.98
N LEU A 144 -1.44 5.11 14.32
CA LEU A 144 -0.62 4.09 13.67
C LEU A 144 -0.25 2.92 14.60
N LYS A 145 0.07 3.20 15.86
CA LYS A 145 0.47 2.19 16.86
C LYS A 145 -0.70 1.48 17.54
N ASP A 146 -1.94 1.85 17.26
CA ASP A 146 -3.12 1.11 17.74
C ASP A 146 -3.37 -0.16 16.89
N ILE A 147 -2.49 -0.42 15.92
CA ILE A 147 -2.48 -1.64 15.12
C ILE A 147 -2.26 -2.88 16.00
N ALA A 148 -3.19 -3.83 15.91
CA ALA A 148 -3.02 -5.18 16.43
C ALA A 148 -2.23 -6.07 15.46
N GLU A 149 -1.76 -7.23 15.93
CA GLU A 149 -0.96 -8.16 15.12
C GLU A 149 -1.67 -8.60 13.83
N ASP A 150 -2.96 -8.93 13.90
CA ASP A 150 -3.76 -9.28 12.72
C ASP A 150 -3.88 -8.12 11.74
N GLY A 151 -3.92 -6.88 12.25
CA GLY A 151 -3.89 -5.67 11.42
C GLY A 151 -2.56 -5.51 10.68
N ALA A 152 -1.44 -5.92 11.28
CA ALA A 152 -0.14 -5.92 10.63
C ALA A 152 -0.03 -7.03 9.57
N LYS A 153 -0.57 -8.22 9.86
CA LYS A 153 -0.68 -9.32 8.88
C LYS A 153 -1.52 -8.91 7.68
N ALA A 154 -2.67 -8.26 7.92
CA ALA A 154 -3.56 -7.71 6.89
C ALA A 154 -2.95 -6.57 6.06
N GLU A 155 -1.88 -5.92 6.55
CA GLU A 155 -1.06 -4.99 5.77
C GLU A 155 -0.08 -5.71 4.83
N GLY A 156 0.03 -7.03 4.95
CA GLY A 156 0.96 -7.87 4.22
C GLY A 156 2.28 -8.13 4.95
N ALA A 157 2.42 -7.74 6.22
CA ALA A 157 3.61 -8.04 7.02
C ALA A 157 3.66 -9.54 7.35
N ILE A 158 4.84 -10.13 7.18
CA ILE A 158 5.09 -11.55 7.47
C ILE A 158 5.62 -11.65 8.90
N SER A 159 5.13 -12.62 9.69
CA SER A 159 5.83 -12.99 10.93
C SER A 159 6.96 -13.95 10.56
N THR A 160 8.21 -13.57 10.82
CA THR A 160 9.35 -14.49 10.62
C THR A 160 9.74 -15.07 11.95
N ALA A 161 9.49 -16.36 12.12
CA ALA A 161 10.09 -17.18 13.16
C ALA A 161 11.55 -17.43 12.77
N ILE A 162 12.51 -16.89 13.53
CA ILE A 162 13.90 -17.32 13.44
C ILE A 162 14.05 -18.45 14.47
N GLU A 163 14.38 -19.65 14.00
CA GLU A 163 14.76 -20.76 14.86
C GLU A 163 16.12 -20.42 15.49
N ASN A 164 16.21 -20.49 16.82
CA ASN A 164 17.51 -20.46 17.49
C ASN A 164 18.26 -21.76 17.18
N GLU A 165 19.60 -21.72 17.10
CA GLU A 165 20.44 -22.91 16.86
C GLU A 165 20.25 -24.02 17.92
N ASP A 166 19.68 -23.69 19.08
CA ASP A 166 19.42 -24.62 20.18
C ASP A 166 18.00 -25.20 20.22
N GLY A 167 17.14 -24.83 19.25
CA GLY A 167 15.77 -25.33 19.17
C GLY A 167 14.83 -24.82 20.28
N THR A 168 15.23 -23.81 21.05
CA THR A 168 14.37 -23.15 22.06
C THR A 168 13.75 -21.86 21.57
N ASP A 169 12.66 -21.45 22.21
CA ASP A 169 11.63 -20.49 21.78
C ASP A 169 12.01 -19.46 20.71
N TYR A 170 11.18 -19.44 19.66
CA TYR A 170 11.17 -18.50 18.54
C TYR A 170 11.44 -17.05 18.96
N VAL A 171 12.55 -16.47 18.52
CA VAL A 171 12.67 -15.01 18.44
C VAL A 171 11.99 -14.59 17.13
N GLY A 172 10.66 -14.61 17.15
CA GLY A 172 9.88 -14.11 16.02
C GLY A 172 10.02 -12.60 15.90
N LEU A 173 10.33 -12.08 14.71
CA LEU A 173 9.91 -10.71 14.40
C LEU A 173 8.39 -10.77 14.26
N TYR A 174 7.68 -10.25 15.27
CA TYR A 174 6.23 -10.20 15.23
C TYR A 174 5.80 -9.31 14.04
N ALA A 175 4.61 -9.57 13.49
CA ALA A 175 4.13 -8.89 12.30
C ALA A 175 4.18 -7.34 12.44
N ILE A 176 4.06 -6.83 13.67
CA ILE A 176 4.14 -5.42 14.01
C ILE A 176 5.53 -4.82 13.74
N GLU A 177 6.61 -5.50 14.11
CA GLU A 177 7.99 -5.07 13.85
C GLU A 177 8.28 -5.03 12.36
N ASN A 178 7.84 -6.03 11.60
CA ASN A 178 7.97 -6.01 10.15
C ASN A 178 7.10 -4.92 9.53
N PHE A 179 5.89 -4.70 10.04
CA PHE A 179 5.04 -3.60 9.62
C PHE A 179 5.66 -2.23 9.91
N ARG A 180 6.37 -2.05 11.03
CA ARG A 180 7.12 -0.81 11.34
C ARG A 180 8.11 -0.47 10.23
N GLU A 181 8.89 -1.44 9.77
CA GLU A 181 9.87 -1.22 8.71
C GLU A 181 9.19 -0.90 7.38
N ILE A 182 8.12 -1.64 7.05
CA ILE A 182 7.28 -1.37 5.87
C ILE A 182 6.74 0.07 5.92
N TRP A 183 6.12 0.47 7.02
CA TRP A 183 5.57 1.82 7.20
C TRP A 183 6.65 2.88 7.00
N ASN A 184 7.77 2.79 7.71
CA ASN A 184 8.86 3.75 7.62
C ASN A 184 9.50 3.83 6.22
N SER A 185 9.45 2.75 5.45
CA SER A 185 9.91 2.74 4.04
C SER A 185 9.02 3.59 3.13
N THR A 186 7.73 3.75 3.47
CA THR A 186 6.77 4.58 2.71
C THR A 186 6.86 6.07 3.03
N ILE A 187 7.54 6.43 4.13
CA ILE A 187 7.69 7.81 4.59
C ILE A 187 9.07 8.34 4.21
N LYS A 188 9.08 9.54 3.58
CA LYS A 188 10.31 10.25 3.24
C LYS A 188 11.19 10.45 4.48
N LYS A 189 12.51 10.27 4.33
CA LYS A 189 13.46 10.26 5.45
C LYS A 189 13.36 11.52 6.31
N GLU A 190 13.23 12.68 5.68
CA GLU A 190 13.07 13.99 6.29
C GLU A 190 11.74 14.17 7.04
N GLU A 191 10.70 13.42 6.69
CA GLU A 191 9.37 13.48 7.32
C GLU A 191 9.18 12.44 8.45
N ARG A 192 10.09 11.46 8.60
CA ARG A 192 9.95 10.35 9.57
C ARG A 192 9.78 10.79 11.02
N HIS A 193 10.34 11.93 11.41
CA HIS A 193 10.17 12.48 12.75
C HIS A 193 8.72 12.92 13.05
N LYS A 194 7.92 13.24 12.02
CA LYS A 194 6.50 13.62 12.14
C LYS A 194 5.56 12.45 11.88
N TYR A 195 5.98 11.55 11.00
CA TYR A 195 5.10 10.65 10.28
C TYR A 195 5.59 9.19 10.28
N GLY A 196 6.78 8.93 10.79
CA GLY A 196 7.30 7.58 10.98
C GLY A 196 6.65 6.89 12.18
N TRP A 197 7.00 5.62 12.37
CA TRP A 197 6.46 4.76 13.42
C TRP A 197 6.53 5.39 14.82
N ASN A 198 7.71 5.93 15.18
CA ASN A 198 7.94 6.52 16.50
C ASN A 198 7.11 7.78 16.76
N ALA A 199 6.68 8.47 15.70
CA ALA A 199 5.84 9.66 15.82
C ALA A 199 4.36 9.31 16.09
N ASN A 200 3.97 8.05 15.90
CA ASN A 200 2.60 7.56 16.06
C ASN A 200 1.53 8.48 15.42
N PRO A 201 1.65 8.78 14.11
CA PRO A 201 0.73 9.69 13.44
C PRO A 201 -0.67 9.09 13.37
N TRP A 202 -1.63 9.96 13.05
CA TRP A 202 -2.95 9.51 12.60
C TRP A 202 -2.89 9.04 11.16
N VAL A 203 -3.63 7.96 10.90
CA VAL A 203 -3.66 7.30 9.61
C VAL A 203 -5.11 6.94 9.25
N TRP A 204 -5.41 7.02 7.96
CA TRP A 204 -6.55 6.33 7.38
C TRP A 204 -6.25 4.85 7.31
N VAL A 205 -7.16 4.01 7.78
CA VAL A 205 -7.18 2.59 7.52
C VAL A 205 -8.22 2.33 6.46
N ILE A 206 -7.78 1.73 5.35
CA ILE A 206 -8.65 1.38 4.23
C ILE A 206 -8.61 -0.14 4.09
N GLU A 207 -9.73 -0.78 4.41
CA GLU A 207 -9.91 -2.21 4.20
C GLU A 207 -10.57 -2.44 2.85
N PHE A 208 -10.19 -3.55 2.22
CA PHE A 208 -10.66 -3.90 0.90
C PHE A 208 -10.66 -5.41 0.67
N LYS A 209 -11.43 -5.83 -0.33
CA LYS A 209 -11.43 -7.19 -0.88
C LYS A 209 -11.10 -7.15 -2.36
N ARG A 210 -10.45 -8.19 -2.87
CA ARG A 210 -10.20 -8.34 -4.31
C ARG A 210 -11.52 -8.62 -5.03
N VAL A 211 -11.70 -8.00 -6.18
CA VAL A 211 -12.84 -8.22 -7.07
C VAL A 211 -12.36 -8.45 -8.50
N GLU A 212 -13.17 -9.15 -9.28
CA GLU A 212 -13.00 -9.24 -10.73
C GLU A 212 -13.81 -8.13 -11.40
N MET A 213 -13.27 -7.57 -12.47
CA MET A 213 -13.97 -6.60 -13.31
C MET A 213 -14.45 -7.36 -14.56
N GLU A 214 -15.76 -7.37 -14.79
CA GLU A 214 -16.36 -7.79 -16.06
C GLU A 214 -16.16 -6.74 -17.16
#